data_AF-A0A932XWV0-F1
#
_entry.id   AF-A0A932XWV0-F1
#
_cell.length_a   1.000
_cell.length_b   1.000
_cell.length_c   1.000
_cell.angle_alpha   90.00
_cell.angle_beta   90.00
_cell.angle_gamma   90.00
#
_symmetry.space_group_name_H-M   'P 1'
#
loop_
_entity.id
_entity.type
_entity.pdbx_description
1 polymer ?
#
loop_
_entity_poly.entity_id
_entity_poly.type
_entity_poly.pdbx_seq_one_letter_code
_entity_poly.pdbx_strand_id
1 'polypeptide(L)'
;MNPKQFLTIGGWVLLLVAILGAIGILGPTADKSIFGDAWVFTAGENWAHFILGVVALLAAMTLGAESQKMLVGLVGLIALVVGVWGFFLGSDTPNFYGANLENPLDNILHLAIAVWAYMSMKDAKA
;
A
#
# COMPACT_ATOMS: atom_id res chain seq x y z
N MET A 1 -2.58 -11.00 -14.77
CA MET A 1 -3.27 -9.76 -14.33
C MET A 1 -2.57 -8.60 -15.00
N ASN A 2 -3.29 -7.60 -15.52
CA ASN A 2 -2.67 -6.45 -16.19
C ASN A 2 -2.58 -5.21 -15.27
N PRO A 3 -1.89 -4.13 -15.68
CA PRO A 3 -1.73 -2.95 -14.83
C PRO A 3 -3.04 -2.29 -14.41
N LYS A 4 -4.05 -2.26 -15.29
CA LYS A 4 -5.39 -1.74 -14.96
C LYS A 4 -6.03 -2.52 -13.82
N GLN A 5 -5.95 -3.86 -13.87
CA GLN A 5 -6.49 -4.74 -12.83
C GLN A 5 -5.74 -4.55 -11.51
N PHE A 6 -4.42 -4.41 -11.53
CA PHE A 6 -3.63 -4.10 -10.34
C PHE A 6 -4.09 -2.78 -9.71
N LEU A 7 -4.19 -1.70 -10.50
CA LEU A 7 -4.64 -0.39 -10.01
C LEU A 7 -6.08 -0.43 -9.49
N THR A 8 -6.96 -1.19 -10.14
CA THR A 8 -8.37 -1.33 -9.74
C THR A 8 -8.49 -2.09 -8.42
N ILE A 9 -7.90 -3.29 -8.35
CA ILE A 9 -8.00 -4.15 -7.16
C ILE A 9 -7.22 -3.53 -6.00
N GLY A 10 -5.99 -3.09 -6.24
CA GLY A 10 -5.16 -2.40 -5.26
C GLY A 10 -5.84 -1.13 -4.75
N GLY A 11 -6.43 -0.33 -5.63
CA GLY A 11 -7.18 0.86 -5.25
C GLY A 11 -8.33 0.55 -4.29
N TRP A 12 -9.14 -0.47 -4.59
CA TRP A 12 -10.21 -0.91 -3.69
C TRP A 12 -9.71 -1.46 -2.36
N VAL A 13 -8.61 -2.24 -2.36
CA VAL A 13 -8.00 -2.76 -1.14
C VAL A 13 -7.52 -1.61 -0.25
N LEU A 14 -6.83 -0.61 -0.82
CA LEU A 14 -6.36 0.57 -0.07
C LEU A 14 -7.52 1.36 0.54
N LEU A 15 -8.60 1.58 -0.22
CA LEU A 15 -9.80 2.23 0.31
C LEU A 15 -10.43 1.44 1.45
N LEU A 16 -10.52 0.11 1.30
CA LEU A 16 -11.09 -0.76 2.33
C LEU A 16 -10.24 -0.71 3.60
N VAL A 17 -8.91 -0.82 3.49
CA VAL A 17 -7.99 -0.70 4.64
C VAL A 17 -8.17 0.65 5.35
N ALA A 18 -8.22 1.75 4.59
CA ALA A 18 -8.41 3.08 5.15
C ALA A 18 -9.75 3.22 5.91
N ILE A 19 -10.84 2.69 5.35
CA ILE A 19 -12.15 2.72 5.99
C ILE A 19 -12.13 1.87 7.27
N LEU A 20 -11.62 0.65 7.20
CA LEU A 20 -11.54 -0.27 8.34
C LEU A 20 -10.65 0.29 9.47
N GLY A 21 -9.55 0.97 9.12
CA GLY A 21 -8.71 1.67 10.10
C GLY A 21 -9.40 2.89 10.72
N ALA A 22 -10.17 3.64 9.94
CA ALA A 22 -10.90 4.81 10.44
C ALA A 22 -12.07 4.46 11.37
N ILE A 23 -12.76 3.34 11.13
CA ILE A 23 -13.96 2.94 11.92
C ILE A 23 -13.66 2.12 13.17
N GLY A 24 -12.39 1.89 13.53
CA GLY A 24 -12.08 1.13 14.74
C GLY A 24 -11.92 -0.37 14.55
N ILE A 25 -11.66 -0.87 13.34
CA ILE A 25 -11.37 -2.30 13.11
C ILE A 25 -9.86 -2.53 13.00
N LEU A 26 -9.13 -1.64 12.32
CA LEU A 26 -7.67 -1.76 12.13
C LEU A 26 -6.86 -0.62 12.77
N GLY A 27 -7.49 0.24 13.58
CA GLY A 27 -6.87 1.45 14.14
C GLY A 27 -7.91 2.47 14.60
N PRO A 28 -7.58 3.77 14.79
CA PRO A 28 -6.28 4.40 14.55
C PRO A 28 -5.27 4.26 15.69
N THR A 29 -5.65 3.55 16.75
CA THR A 29 -4.82 3.27 17.92
C THR A 29 -4.83 1.75 18.17
N ALA A 30 -3.79 1.24 18.83
CA ALA A 30 -3.61 -0.20 19.00
C ALA A 30 -4.75 -0.86 19.79
N ASP A 31 -5.29 -0.17 20.80
CA ASP A 31 -6.44 -0.60 21.60
C ASP A 31 -7.74 -0.77 20.78
N LYS A 32 -7.80 -0.15 19.59
CA LYS A 32 -8.93 -0.25 18.67
C LYS A 32 -8.68 -1.23 17.51
N SER A 33 -7.45 -1.64 17.26
CA SER A 33 -7.17 -2.62 16.22
C SER A 33 -7.49 -4.03 16.71
N ILE A 34 -8.17 -4.83 15.88
CA ILE A 34 -8.37 -6.27 16.17
C ILE A 34 -7.03 -7.05 16.21
N PHE A 35 -5.95 -6.45 15.71
CA PHE A 35 -4.60 -7.00 15.74
C PHE A 35 -3.71 -6.37 16.82
N GLY A 36 -4.23 -5.45 17.63
CA GLY A 36 -3.44 -4.76 18.67
C GLY A 36 -2.23 -4.00 18.11
N ASP A 37 -1.14 -3.97 18.87
CA ASP A 37 0.13 -3.38 18.45
C ASP A 37 0.79 -4.14 17.28
N ALA A 38 0.35 -5.38 17.01
CA ALA A 38 0.94 -6.20 15.97
C ALA A 38 0.56 -5.73 14.56
N TRP A 39 -0.54 -4.98 14.38
CA TRP A 39 -0.87 -4.32 13.11
C TRP A 39 -1.91 -3.22 13.32
N VAL A 40 -1.48 -1.97 13.28
CA VAL A 40 -2.34 -0.80 13.51
C VAL A 40 -2.08 0.26 12.44
N PHE A 41 -3.17 0.82 11.90
CA PHE A 41 -3.12 1.90 10.93
C PHE A 41 -3.49 3.21 11.60
N THR A 42 -2.51 4.06 11.84
CA THR A 42 -2.68 5.41 12.40
C THR A 42 -3.58 6.28 11.53
N ALA A 43 -4.05 7.41 12.08
CA ALA A 43 -4.85 8.36 11.30
C ALA A 43 -4.13 8.84 10.02
N GLY A 44 -2.80 9.04 10.09
CA GLY A 44 -1.98 9.41 8.93
C GLY A 44 -1.94 8.33 7.86
N GLU A 45 -1.71 7.08 8.27
CA GLU A 45 -1.70 5.93 7.35
C GLU A 45 -3.07 5.73 6.70
N ASN A 46 -4.17 5.85 7.45
CA ASN A 46 -5.52 5.75 6.88
C ASN A 46 -5.76 6.81 5.79
N TRP A 47 -5.34 8.06 6.01
CA TRP A 47 -5.44 9.11 4.99
C TRP A 47 -4.57 8.81 3.78
N ALA A 48 -3.34 8.33 3.97
CA ALA A 48 -2.46 7.95 2.87
C ALA A 48 -3.10 6.83 2.01
N HIS A 49 -3.61 5.78 2.65
CA HIS A 49 -4.29 4.67 1.96
C HIS A 49 -5.55 5.14 1.24
N PHE A 50 -6.35 6.02 1.86
CA PHE A 50 -7.54 6.56 1.21
C PHE A 50 -7.18 7.33 -0.07
N ILE A 51 -6.24 8.27 0.03
CA ILE A 51 -5.82 9.11 -1.10
C ILE A 51 -5.20 8.25 -2.21
N LEU A 52 -4.27 7.35 -1.86
CA LEU A 52 -3.64 6.45 -2.84
C LEU A 52 -4.67 5.51 -3.49
N GLY A 53 -5.66 5.04 -2.72
CA GLY A 53 -6.76 4.23 -3.24
C GLY A 53 -7.59 4.97 -4.29
N VAL A 54 -8.02 6.20 -3.99
CA VAL A 54 -8.74 7.05 -4.94
C VAL A 54 -7.88 7.32 -6.19
N VAL A 55 -6.61 7.70 -6.02
CA VAL A 55 -5.70 7.99 -7.14
C VAL A 55 -5.47 6.76 -8.01
N ALA A 56 -5.33 5.56 -7.42
CA ALA A 56 -5.16 4.32 -8.17
C ALA A 56 -6.39 3.98 -9.02
N LEU A 57 -7.61 4.13 -8.46
CA LEU A 57 -8.85 3.93 -9.21
C LEU A 57 -9.01 4.94 -10.34
N LEU A 58 -8.72 6.22 -10.09
CA LEU A 58 -8.73 7.25 -11.12
C LEU A 58 -7.73 6.92 -12.24
N ALA A 59 -6.50 6.54 -11.89
CA ALA A 59 -5.47 6.16 -12.85
C ALA A 59 -5.88 4.94 -13.70
N ALA A 60 -6.58 3.96 -13.12
CA ALA A 60 -7.11 2.81 -13.83
C ALA A 60 -8.17 3.18 -14.90
N MET A 61 -8.88 4.30 -14.70
CA MET A 61 -9.94 4.76 -15.59
C MET A 61 -9.44 5.76 -16.63
N THR A 62 -8.47 6.61 -16.30
CA THR A 62 -8.09 7.77 -17.13
C THR A 62 -6.78 7.60 -17.89
N LEU A 63 -5.83 6.79 -17.39
CA LEU A 63 -4.53 6.63 -18.03
C LEU A 63 -4.55 5.58 -19.14
N GLY A 64 -3.75 5.79 -20.19
CA GLY A 64 -3.48 4.79 -21.22
C GLY A 64 -2.62 3.63 -20.71
N ALA A 65 -2.61 2.52 -21.45
CA ALA A 65 -1.98 1.27 -21.03
C ALA A 65 -0.49 1.41 -20.65
N GLU A 66 0.30 2.14 -21.44
CA GLU A 66 1.72 2.38 -21.14
C GLU A 66 1.91 3.21 -19.87
N SER A 67 1.13 4.28 -19.68
CA SER A 67 1.18 5.10 -18.46
C SER A 67 0.77 4.30 -17.22
N GLN A 68 -0.23 3.43 -17.33
CA GLN A 68 -0.61 2.52 -16.24
C GLN A 68 0.51 1.54 -15.91
N LYS A 69 1.14 0.95 -16.94
CA LYS A 69 2.28 0.04 -16.76
C LYS A 69 3.45 0.74 -16.06
N MET A 70 3.81 1.96 -16.48
CA MET A 70 4.85 2.75 -15.84
C MET A 70 4.51 3.08 -14.38
N LEU A 71 3.27 3.50 -14.11
CA LEU A 71 2.81 3.79 -12.76
C LEU A 71 2.88 2.56 -11.86
N VAL A 72 2.38 1.42 -12.32
CA VAL A 72 2.46 0.15 -11.57
C VAL A 72 3.91 -0.26 -11.33
N GLY A 73 4.80 -0.08 -12.31
CA GLY A 73 6.23 -0.33 -12.13
C GLY A 73 6.88 0.58 -11.08
N LEU A 74 6.50 1.85 -11.05
CA LEU A 74 6.96 2.79 -10.03
C LEU A 74 6.44 2.41 -8.64
N VAL A 75 5.15 2.04 -8.52
CA VAL A 75 4.57 1.53 -7.27
C VAL A 75 5.32 0.27 -6.80
N GLY A 76 5.62 -0.65 -7.71
CA GLY A 76 6.41 -1.85 -7.41
C GLY A 76 7.82 -1.53 -6.89
N LEU A 77 8.48 -0.54 -7.49
CA LEU A 77 9.80 -0.08 -7.05
C LEU A 77 9.75 0.55 -5.66
N ILE A 78 8.80 1.44 -5.42
CA ILE A 78 8.63 2.10 -4.12
C ILE A 78 8.32 1.05 -3.05
N ALA A 79 7.41 0.11 -3.32
CA ALA A 79 7.07 -0.97 -2.39
C ALA A 79 8.27 -1.88 -2.10
N LEU A 80 9.10 -2.17 -3.11
CA LEU A 80 10.34 -2.93 -2.91
C LEU A 80 11.31 -2.19 -1.99
N VAL A 81 11.54 -0.90 -2.26
CA VAL A 81 12.45 -0.07 -1.47
C VAL A 81 11.96 0.04 -0.03
N VAL A 82 10.68 0.34 0.19
CA VAL A 82 10.07 0.46 1.52
C VAL A 82 10.12 -0.89 2.26
N GLY A 83 9.72 -1.98 1.61
CA GLY A 83 9.70 -3.30 2.22
C GLY A 83 11.10 -3.82 2.60
N VAL A 84 12.13 -3.54 1.79
CA VAL A 84 13.52 -3.86 2.14
C VAL A 84 14.02 -2.93 3.25
N TRP A 85 13.83 -1.62 3.11
CA TRP A 85 14.36 -0.62 4.03
C TRP A 85 13.77 -0.75 5.44
N GLY A 86 12.50 -1.14 5.56
CA GLY A 86 11.84 -1.33 6.85
C GLY A 86 12.50 -2.41 7.73
N PHE A 87 13.21 -3.39 7.17
CA PHE A 87 13.99 -4.35 7.96
C PHE A 87 15.26 -3.76 8.59
N PHE A 88 15.69 -2.57 8.16
CA PHE A 88 16.88 -1.88 8.64
C PHE A 88 16.57 -0.65 9.51
N LEU A 89 15.29 -0.30 9.67
CA LEU A 89 14.86 0.78 10.56
C LEU A 89 14.88 0.29 12.02
N GLY A 90 15.41 1.12 12.92
CA GLY A 90 15.48 0.84 14.36
C GLY A 90 14.20 1.22 15.09
N SER A 91 14.07 0.77 16.35
CA SER A 91 12.82 0.64 17.13
C SER A 91 12.02 1.89 17.51
N ASP A 92 12.45 3.06 17.03
CA ASP A 92 11.97 4.35 17.52
C ASP A 92 10.78 4.83 16.69
N THR A 93 9.60 4.99 17.30
CA THR A 93 8.40 5.44 16.59
C THR A 93 8.20 6.97 16.68
N PRO A 94 7.90 7.69 15.58
CA PRO A 94 7.81 7.20 14.19
C PRO A 94 9.19 7.08 13.50
N ASN A 95 9.44 5.94 12.86
CA ASN A 95 10.74 5.62 12.23
C ASN A 95 10.81 5.98 10.73
N PHE A 96 9.72 6.41 10.10
CA PHE A 96 9.72 6.76 8.68
C PHE A 96 8.71 7.86 8.32
N TYR A 97 9.16 9.10 8.20
CA TYR A 97 8.36 10.25 7.73
C TYR A 97 6.97 10.41 8.39
N GLY A 98 6.82 10.00 9.66
CA GLY A 98 5.55 10.07 10.41
C GLY A 98 4.69 8.80 10.36
N ALA A 99 5.18 7.71 9.75
CA ALA A 99 4.61 6.36 9.78
C ALA A 99 5.55 5.38 10.49
N ASN A 100 5.04 4.18 10.81
CA ASN A 100 5.79 3.12 11.48
C ASN A 100 6.03 1.95 10.52
N LEU A 101 7.23 1.84 9.96
CA LEU A 101 7.63 0.75 9.05
C LEU A 101 8.14 -0.51 9.78
N GLU A 102 7.98 -0.58 11.10
CA GLU A 102 8.66 -1.58 11.90
C GLU A 102 7.93 -2.89 12.11
N ASN A 103 6.67 -2.96 11.70
CA ASN A 103 5.96 -4.21 11.75
C ASN A 103 6.52 -5.14 10.66
N PRO A 104 7.12 -6.30 11.01
CA PRO A 104 7.63 -7.24 10.01
C PRO A 104 6.54 -7.67 9.01
N LEU A 105 5.28 -7.67 9.43
CA LEU A 105 4.14 -7.95 8.55
C LEU A 105 3.95 -6.87 7.48
N ASP A 106 4.18 -5.60 7.81
CA ASP A 106 4.11 -4.50 6.83
C ASP A 106 5.23 -4.63 5.81
N ASN A 107 6.46 -4.92 6.26
CA ASN A 107 7.59 -5.09 5.34
C ASN A 107 7.35 -6.27 4.38
N ILE A 108 6.86 -7.40 4.89
CA ILE A 108 6.48 -8.56 4.07
C ILE A 108 5.36 -8.20 3.10
N LEU A 109 4.33 -7.46 3.55
CA LEU A 109 3.25 -7.00 2.69
C LEU A 109 3.78 -6.13 1.55
N HIS A 110 4.64 -5.16 1.82
CA HIS A 110 5.23 -4.30 0.78
C HIS A 110 6.06 -5.10 -0.23
N LEU A 111 6.83 -6.10 0.22
CA LEU A 111 7.54 -7.00 -0.69
C LEU A 111 6.56 -7.82 -1.56
N ALA A 112 5.46 -8.31 -0.99
CA ALA A 112 4.43 -9.01 -1.75
C ALA A 112 3.74 -8.09 -2.77
N ILE A 113 3.46 -6.83 -2.41
CA ILE A 113 2.93 -5.81 -3.33
C ILE A 113 3.93 -5.53 -4.45
N ALA A 114 5.24 -5.46 -4.18
CA ALA A 114 6.27 -5.28 -5.19
C ALA A 114 6.26 -6.43 -6.22
N VAL A 115 6.24 -7.67 -5.75
CA VAL A 115 6.13 -8.86 -6.62
C VAL A 115 4.85 -8.82 -7.44
N TRP A 116 3.71 -8.51 -6.80
CA TRP A 116 2.42 -8.43 -7.49
C TRP A 116 2.39 -7.34 -8.56
N ALA A 117 2.97 -6.17 -8.30
CA ALA A 117 3.08 -5.07 -9.24
C ALA A 117 3.91 -5.48 -10.47
N TYR A 118 5.12 -6.02 -10.27
CA TYR A 118 6.00 -6.43 -11.37
C TYR A 118 5.42 -7.60 -12.18
N MET A 119 4.71 -8.53 -11.55
CA MET A 119 3.96 -9.57 -12.26
C MET A 119 2.84 -8.97 -13.12
N SER A 120 2.18 -7.92 -12.63
CA SER A 120 1.05 -7.28 -13.31
C SER A 120 1.47 -6.41 -14.51
N MET A 121 2.75 -6.03 -14.60
CA MET A 121 3.28 -5.27 -15.75
C MET A 121 3.39 -6.09 -17.05
N LYS A 122 3.46 -7.43 -16.95
CA LYS A 122 3.74 -8.32 -18.09
C LYS A 122 2.56 -8.47 -19.06
N ASP A 123 1.34 -8.21 -18.58
CA ASP A 123 0.10 -8.43 -19.34
C ASP A 123 -0.50 -7.15 -19.95
N ALA A 124 0.25 -6.04 -19.99
CA ALA A 124 -0.12 -4.88 -20.79
C ALA A 124 0.06 -5.22 -22.28
N LYS A 125 -0.88 -5.99 -22.85
CA LYS A 125 -1.02 -6.06 -24.30
C LYS A 125 -1.52 -4.70 -24.78
N ALA A 126 -0.70 -4.06 -25.62
CA ALA A 126 -1.09 -2.90 -26.41
C ALA A 126 -2.28 -3.22 -27.32
#